data_AF-A0A671MR63-F1
#
_entry.id   AF-A0A671MR63-F1
#
_cell.length_a   1.000
_cell.length_b   1.000
_cell.length_c   1.000
_cell.angle_alpha   90.00
_cell.angle_beta   90.00
_cell.angle_gamma   90.00
#
_symmetry.space_group_name_H-M   'P 1'
#
loop_
_entity.id
_entity.type
_entity.pdbx_description
1 polymer ?
#
loop_
_entity_poly.entity_id
_entity_poly.type
_entity_poly.pdbx_seq_one_letter_code
_entity_poly.pdbx_strand_id
1 'polypeptide(L)'
;MARRISSQGKVTISVDEYSSNPTQAFTHYNINQSRFQPPHVHMVEPLPYDAPKPVGHTRFVCVSDTHSRTDGIQMPFGDVLLHTGDFTELGLPSEVKKFNDWLAFLNHCCHHIVCYFLLVTSVMQNIKWVIKDLNQISSAKA
;
A
#
# COMPACT_ATOMS: atom_id res chain seq x y z
N MET A 1 3.89 10.83 -29.83
CA MET A 1 5.01 9.88 -30.03
C MET A 1 5.25 9.16 -28.71
N ALA A 2 4.84 7.89 -28.59
CA ALA A 2 5.07 7.09 -27.40
C ALA A 2 6.55 6.66 -27.37
N ARG A 3 7.28 7.03 -26.31
CA ARG A 3 8.63 6.53 -26.06
C ARG A 3 8.54 5.02 -25.82
N ARG A 4 9.11 4.24 -26.74
CA ARG A 4 9.36 2.80 -26.53
C ARG A 4 10.19 2.67 -25.25
N ILE A 5 9.62 2.04 -24.22
CA ILE A 5 10.39 1.55 -23.08
C ILE A 5 11.26 0.42 -23.67
N SER A 6 12.56 0.68 -23.79
CA SER A 6 13.52 -0.37 -24.14
C SER A 6 13.33 -1.52 -23.16
N SER A 7 13.18 -2.74 -23.66
CA SER A 7 13.20 -3.96 -22.87
C SER A 7 14.50 -4.00 -22.07
N GLN A 8 14.46 -3.54 -20.82
CA GLN A 8 15.53 -3.76 -19.87
C GLN A 8 15.73 -5.29 -19.85
N GLY A 9 16.94 -5.75 -20.21
CA GLY A 9 17.26 -7.17 -20.18
C GLY A 9 16.90 -7.75 -18.81
N LYS A 10 16.56 -9.04 -18.75
CA LYS A 10 16.14 -9.70 -17.51
C LYS A 10 17.19 -9.45 -16.42
N VAL A 11 16.88 -8.57 -15.46
CA VAL A 11 17.74 -8.30 -14.32
C VAL A 11 17.59 -9.46 -13.35
N THR A 12 18.68 -10.17 -13.08
CA THR A 12 18.71 -11.22 -12.06
C THR A 12 19.14 -10.58 -10.75
N ILE A 13 18.28 -10.64 -9.73
CA ILE A 13 18.58 -10.18 -8.37
C ILE A 13 19.06 -11.38 -7.55
N SER A 14 20.26 -11.27 -6.97
CA SER A 14 20.81 -12.24 -6.01
C SER A 14 20.69 -11.72 -4.59
N VAL A 15 20.86 -12.61 -3.60
CA VAL A 15 20.95 -12.21 -2.19
C VAL A 15 22.15 -11.29 -2.01
N ASP A 16 21.92 -10.17 -1.34
CA ASP A 16 22.94 -9.17 -1.04
C ASP A 16 23.94 -9.71 -0.01
N GLU A 17 25.23 -9.40 -0.19
CA GLU A 17 26.28 -9.76 0.78
C GLU A 17 25.96 -9.24 2.19
N TYR A 18 25.37 -8.05 2.28
CA TYR A 18 25.00 -7.39 3.54
C TYR A 18 23.54 -7.64 3.94
N SER A 19 22.87 -8.63 3.35
CA SER A 19 21.47 -8.96 3.64
C SER A 19 21.17 -9.22 5.13
N SER A 20 22.14 -9.74 5.88
CA SER A 20 22.04 -9.98 7.33
C SER A 20 22.32 -8.75 8.20
N ASN A 21 22.80 -7.65 7.61
CA ASN A 21 23.14 -6.42 8.32
C ASN A 21 22.69 -5.18 7.52
N PRO A 22 21.41 -4.77 7.64
CA PRO A 22 20.83 -3.70 6.82
C PRO A 22 21.50 -2.34 7.06
N THR A 23 21.97 -2.07 8.28
CA THR A 23 22.70 -0.82 8.59
C THR A 23 24.04 -0.77 7.85
N GLN A 24 24.75 -1.89 7.78
CA GLN A 24 25.97 -2.00 6.99
C GLN A 24 25.68 -1.90 5.49
N ALA A 25 24.62 -2.56 5.00
CA ALA A 25 24.18 -2.46 3.62
C ALA A 25 23.90 -1.00 3.23
N PHE A 26 23.14 -0.28 4.05
CA PHE A 26 22.85 1.14 3.86
C PHE A 26 24.14 1.94 3.74
N THR A 27 25.07 1.74 4.68
CA THR A 27 26.35 2.47 4.71
C THR A 27 27.21 2.15 3.48
N HIS A 28 27.36 0.88 3.13
CA HIS A 28 28.13 0.42 1.98
C HIS A 28 27.62 1.06 0.68
N TYR A 29 26.31 0.96 0.43
CA TYR A 29 25.70 1.54 -0.78
C TYR A 29 25.74 3.06 -0.80
N ASN A 30 25.65 3.70 0.36
CA ASN A 30 25.71 5.14 0.43
C ASN A 30 27.12 5.68 0.17
N ILE A 31 28.17 5.03 0.69
CA ILE A 31 29.56 5.44 0.46
C ILE A 31 30.00 5.16 -0.99
N ASN A 32 29.72 3.96 -1.50
CA ASN A 32 30.27 3.52 -2.78
C ASN A 32 29.46 3.99 -4.00
N GLN A 33 28.16 4.27 -3.82
CA GLN A 33 27.25 4.59 -4.92
C GLN A 33 26.46 5.88 -4.69
N SER A 34 26.63 6.54 -3.55
CA SER A 34 25.78 7.70 -3.17
C SER A 34 24.28 7.37 -3.24
N ARG A 35 23.92 6.10 -3.00
CA ARG A 35 22.59 5.56 -3.31
C ARG A 35 21.45 6.27 -2.57
N PHE A 36 21.72 6.80 -1.38
CA PHE A 36 20.74 7.45 -0.52
C PHE A 36 21.05 8.93 -0.30
N GLN A 37 21.78 9.56 -1.23
CA GLN A 37 22.15 10.97 -1.18
C GLN A 37 21.22 11.85 -2.04
N PRO A 38 21.08 13.15 -1.71
CA PRO A 38 20.46 14.13 -2.60
C PRO A 38 21.26 14.28 -3.90
N PRO A 39 20.63 14.77 -5.00
CA PRO A 39 19.28 15.33 -5.06
C PRO A 39 18.17 14.27 -5.26
N HIS A 40 18.52 13.05 -5.63
CA HIS A 40 17.55 12.05 -6.04
C HIS A 40 16.77 11.44 -4.87
N VAL A 41 17.37 11.39 -3.68
CA VAL A 41 16.71 10.92 -2.45
C VAL A 41 16.50 12.10 -1.51
N HIS A 42 15.24 12.42 -1.25
CA HIS A 42 14.83 13.50 -0.35
C HIS A 42 13.42 13.23 0.19
N MET A 43 13.08 13.91 1.28
CA MET A 43 11.75 13.87 1.87
C MET A 43 10.75 14.61 0.96
N VAL A 44 9.54 14.08 0.85
CA VAL A 44 8.44 14.70 0.10
C VAL A 44 7.40 15.17 1.11
N GLU A 45 7.06 16.45 1.03
CA GLU A 45 6.04 17.04 1.91
C GLU A 45 4.64 16.49 1.57
N PRO A 46 3.82 16.16 2.57
CA PRO A 46 2.46 15.71 2.35
C PRO A 46 1.59 16.83 1.80
N LEU A 47 0.71 16.48 0.86
CA LEU A 47 -0.31 17.41 0.36
C LEU A 47 -1.53 17.42 1.29
N PRO A 48 -2.20 18.57 1.45
CA PRO A 48 -3.43 18.63 2.23
C PRO A 48 -4.56 17.85 1.55
N TYR A 49 -5.57 17.45 2.32
CA TYR A 49 -6.65 16.57 1.83
C TYR A 49 -7.59 17.23 0.81
N ASP A 50 -7.69 18.55 0.85
CA ASP A 50 -8.46 19.37 -0.08
C ASP A 50 -7.71 19.69 -1.39
N ALA A 51 -6.45 19.26 -1.51
CA ALA A 51 -5.67 19.48 -2.72
C ALA A 51 -6.39 18.87 -3.94
N PRO A 52 -6.59 19.65 -5.01
CA PRO A 52 -7.31 19.16 -6.19
C PRO A 52 -6.56 17.99 -6.81
N LYS A 53 -7.28 16.91 -7.14
CA LYS A 53 -6.71 15.77 -7.86
C LYS A 53 -6.46 16.19 -9.32
N PRO A 54 -5.23 16.08 -9.86
CA PRO A 54 -4.96 16.39 -11.25
C PRO A 54 -5.80 15.54 -12.21
N VAL A 55 -6.19 16.10 -13.36
CA VAL A 55 -7.01 15.40 -14.36
C VAL A 55 -6.27 14.17 -14.89
N GLY A 56 -6.98 13.04 -15.04
CA GLY A 56 -6.41 11.78 -15.50
C GLY A 56 -5.54 11.05 -14.47
N HIS A 57 -5.54 11.48 -13.20
CA HIS A 57 -4.78 10.83 -12.13
C HIS A 57 -5.68 10.08 -11.14
N THR A 58 -5.08 9.09 -10.48
CA THR A 58 -5.65 8.30 -9.39
C THR A 58 -5.04 8.75 -8.07
N ARG A 59 -5.86 9.04 -7.07
CA ARG A 59 -5.45 9.38 -5.73
C ARG A 59 -5.49 8.12 -4.85
N PHE A 60 -4.31 7.70 -4.40
CA PHE A 60 -4.17 6.63 -3.43
C PHE A 60 -4.24 7.19 -2.01
N VAL A 61 -4.95 6.49 -1.13
CA VAL A 61 -4.95 6.74 0.31
C VAL A 61 -4.18 5.59 0.94
N CYS A 62 -3.03 5.87 1.54
CA CYS A 62 -2.17 4.84 2.12
C CYS A 62 -2.31 4.86 3.65
N VAL A 63 -2.65 3.72 4.24
CA VAL A 63 -2.81 3.50 5.68
C VAL A 63 -2.11 2.21 6.07
N SER A 64 -1.66 2.08 7.31
CA SER A 64 -1.04 0.85 7.83
C SER A 64 -1.24 0.76 9.34
N ASP A 65 -1.02 -0.42 9.91
CA ASP A 65 -0.82 -0.63 11.35
C ASP A 65 -1.95 -0.04 12.22
N THR A 66 -3.21 -0.18 11.77
CA THR A 66 -4.35 0.35 12.52
C THR A 66 -4.63 -0.44 13.80
N HIS A 67 -4.21 -1.72 13.87
CA HIS A 67 -4.39 -2.63 15.01
C HIS A 67 -5.78 -2.51 15.67
N SER A 68 -6.84 -2.74 14.90
CA SER A 68 -8.25 -2.66 15.33
C SER A 68 -8.76 -1.27 15.79
N ARG A 69 -7.94 -0.22 15.68
CA ARG A 69 -8.24 1.19 16.06
C ARG A 69 -8.66 2.03 14.86
N THR A 70 -9.66 1.57 14.12
CA THR A 70 -10.22 2.31 12.99
C THR A 70 -11.27 3.34 13.39
N ASP A 71 -11.80 3.25 14.61
CA ASP A 71 -12.80 4.16 15.14
C ASP A 71 -12.19 5.56 15.33
N GLY A 72 -12.74 6.56 14.63
CA GLY A 72 -12.28 7.95 14.69
C GLY A 72 -11.25 8.35 13.63
N ILE A 73 -10.80 7.43 12.77
CA ILE A 73 -9.97 7.78 11.61
C ILE A 73 -10.82 8.56 10.61
N GLN A 74 -10.50 9.84 10.41
CA GLN A 74 -11.08 10.66 9.36
C GLN A 74 -10.39 10.36 8.03
N MET A 75 -11.06 9.59 7.18
CA MET A 75 -10.52 9.18 5.89
C MET A 75 -10.66 10.30 4.85
N PRO A 76 -9.56 10.70 4.17
CA PRO A 76 -9.64 11.67 3.09
C PRO A 76 -10.31 11.06 1.85
N PHE A 77 -10.73 11.92 0.93
CA PHE A 77 -11.25 11.48 -0.36
C PHE A 77 -10.14 10.82 -1.20
N GLY A 78 -10.44 9.66 -1.78
CA GLY A 78 -9.49 8.90 -2.58
C GLY A 78 -10.18 8.05 -3.63
N ASP A 79 -9.41 7.54 -4.58
CA ASP A 79 -9.92 6.56 -5.55
C ASP A 79 -9.63 5.14 -5.08
N VAL A 80 -8.44 4.93 -4.49
CA VAL A 80 -7.95 3.62 -4.05
C VAL A 80 -7.39 3.71 -2.64
N LEU A 81 -7.91 2.90 -1.71
CA LEU A 81 -7.33 2.69 -0.39
C LEU A 81 -6.29 1.57 -0.46
N LEU A 82 -5.08 1.84 0.02
CA LEU A 82 -4.01 0.88 0.22
C LEU A 82 -3.80 0.72 1.73
N HIS A 83 -4.12 -0.45 2.27
CA HIS A 83 -3.80 -0.79 3.66
C HIS A 83 -2.61 -1.77 3.69
N THR A 84 -1.47 -1.43 4.30
CA THR A 84 -0.22 -2.20 4.13
C THR A 84 0.07 -3.29 5.17
N GLY A 85 -0.78 -3.49 6.18
CA GLY A 85 -0.65 -4.59 7.13
C GLY A 85 -1.24 -4.26 8.49
N ASP A 86 -1.21 -5.22 9.42
CA ASP A 86 -1.47 -5.00 10.85
C ASP A 86 -2.79 -4.26 11.17
N PHE A 87 -3.88 -4.62 10.49
CA PHE A 87 -5.19 -4.03 10.78
C PHE A 87 -5.89 -4.65 12.00
N THR A 88 -5.38 -5.76 12.53
CA THR A 88 -5.86 -6.42 13.76
C THR A 88 -4.80 -6.34 14.85
N GLU A 89 -5.20 -6.36 16.12
CA GLU A 89 -4.26 -6.45 17.24
C GLU A 89 -3.77 -7.89 17.43
N LEU A 90 -4.68 -8.86 17.42
CA LEU A 90 -4.38 -10.27 17.71
C LEU A 90 -4.73 -11.23 16.57
N GLY A 91 -5.43 -10.75 15.53
CA GLY A 91 -5.87 -11.56 14.40
C GLY A 91 -7.16 -12.34 14.69
N LEU A 92 -7.97 -11.88 15.65
CA LEU A 92 -9.22 -12.57 16.00
C LEU A 92 -10.26 -12.39 14.88
N PRO A 93 -11.10 -13.41 14.59
CA PRO A 93 -12.15 -13.29 13.57
C PRO A 93 -13.10 -12.10 13.79
N SER A 94 -13.34 -11.71 15.05
CA SER A 94 -14.13 -10.53 15.40
C SER A 94 -13.47 -9.21 14.96
N GLU A 95 -12.14 -9.10 15.07
CA GLU A 95 -11.37 -7.93 14.63
C GLU A 95 -11.37 -7.82 13.11
N VAL A 96 -11.28 -8.96 12.43
CA VAL A 96 -11.37 -9.04 10.97
C VAL A 96 -12.74 -8.60 10.49
N LYS A 97 -13.79 -9.07 11.16
CA LYS A 97 -15.15 -8.63 10.87
C LYS A 97 -15.28 -7.11 11.10
N LYS A 98 -14.80 -6.59 12.23
CA LYS A 98 -14.82 -5.15 12.54
C LYS A 98 -14.11 -4.34 11.46
N PHE A 99 -12.93 -4.76 11.02
CA PHE A 99 -12.18 -4.11 9.96
C PHE A 99 -12.93 -4.16 8.63
N ASN A 100 -13.50 -5.30 8.26
CA ASN A 100 -14.31 -5.43 7.05
C ASN A 100 -15.57 -4.54 7.09
N ASP A 101 -16.22 -4.42 8.25
CA ASP A 101 -17.36 -3.53 8.46
C ASP A 101 -16.93 -2.05 8.30
N TRP A 102 -15.74 -1.69 8.81
CA TRP A 102 -15.16 -0.37 8.60
C TRP A 102 -14.87 -0.09 7.11
N LEU A 103 -14.29 -1.05 6.38
CA LEU A 103 -14.07 -0.91 4.93
C LEU A 103 -15.37 -0.70 4.15
N ALA A 104 -16.45 -1.38 4.54
CA ALA A 104 -17.76 -1.21 3.91
C ALA A 104 -18.30 0.22 4.09
N PHE A 105 -18.04 0.86 5.24
CA PHE A 105 -18.39 2.26 5.48
C PHE A 105 -17.59 3.24 4.61
N LEU A 106 -16.36 2.90 4.24
CA LEU A 106 -15.49 3.75 3.41
C LEU A 106 -15.82 3.75 1.93
N ASN A 107 -16.75 2.91 1.48
CA ASN A 107 -17.12 2.77 0.06
C ASN A 107 -17.73 4.07 -0.54
N HIS A 108 -18.04 5.06 0.30
CA HIS A 108 -18.45 6.41 -0.11
C HIS A 108 -17.26 7.35 -0.40
N CYS A 109 -16.10 7.08 0.21
CA CYS A 109 -14.91 7.94 0.13
C CYS A 109 -13.81 7.36 -0.77
N CYS A 110 -13.85 6.05 -1.06
CA CYS A 110 -12.90 5.33 -1.92
C CYS A 110 -13.63 4.30 -2.80
N HIS A 111 -13.24 4.19 -4.08
CA HIS A 111 -13.87 3.28 -5.04
C HIS A 111 -13.28 1.85 -4.98
N HIS A 112 -11.97 1.72 -4.75
CA HIS A 112 -11.28 0.43 -4.67
C HIS A 112 -10.47 0.32 -3.38
N ILE A 113 -10.33 -0.90 -2.87
CA ILE A 113 -9.61 -1.18 -1.62
C ILE A 113 -8.67 -2.35 -1.88
N VAL A 114 -7.39 -2.17 -1.56
CA VAL A 114 -6.37 -3.21 -1.59
C VAL A 114 -5.72 -3.28 -0.22
N CYS A 115 -5.88 -4.41 0.45
CA CYS A 115 -5.25 -4.67 1.74
C CYS A 115 -4.17 -5.73 1.57
N TYR A 116 -2.95 -5.39 1.96
CA TYR A 116 -1.87 -6.34 2.13
C TYR A 116 -1.84 -6.75 3.60
N PHE A 117 -1.62 -8.04 3.83
CA PHE A 117 -1.59 -8.60 5.17
C PHE A 117 -0.19 -9.09 5.45
N LEU A 118 0.51 -8.42 6.35
CA LEU A 118 1.54 -9.09 7.14
C LEU A 118 0.83 -9.64 8.38
N LEU A 119 0.90 -10.94 8.62
CA LEU A 119 0.68 -11.44 9.97
C LEU A 119 1.50 -12.70 10.18
N VAL A 120 2.18 -12.72 11.32
CA VAL A 120 3.10 -13.77 11.78
C VAL A 120 2.35 -14.97 12.36
N THR A 121 1.01 -15.01 12.35
CA THR A 121 0.27 -16.11 12.99
C THR A 121 -0.61 -16.90 12.00
N SER A 122 -0.51 -18.23 12.14
CA SER A 122 -1.02 -19.30 11.27
C SER A 122 -2.56 -19.38 11.12
N VAL A 123 -3.33 -18.37 11.52
CA VAL A 123 -4.80 -18.45 11.67
C VAL A 123 -5.57 -18.09 10.39
N MET A 124 -4.89 -17.56 9.36
CA MET A 124 -5.55 -16.92 8.21
C MET A 124 -5.53 -17.69 6.88
N GLN A 125 -5.30 -19.01 6.89
CA GLN A 125 -5.27 -19.80 5.65
C GLN A 125 -6.62 -19.89 4.90
N ASN A 126 -7.73 -19.42 5.49
CA ASN A 126 -9.07 -19.52 4.91
C ASN A 126 -9.71 -18.18 4.48
N ILE A 127 -9.01 -17.06 4.62
CA ILE A 127 -9.51 -15.78 4.09
C ILE A 127 -8.89 -15.60 2.71
N LYS A 128 -9.56 -16.12 1.67
CA LYS A 128 -9.37 -15.62 0.31
C LYS A 128 -9.68 -14.13 0.38
N TRP A 129 -8.63 -13.32 0.39
CA TRP A 129 -8.72 -11.89 0.53
C TRP A 129 -9.69 -11.32 -0.49
N VAL A 130 -10.46 -10.35 0.00
CA VAL A 130 -11.36 -9.46 -0.72
C VAL A 130 -10.54 -8.66 -1.73
N ILE A 131 -10.08 -9.32 -2.80
CA ILE A 131 -10.14 -8.72 -4.11
C ILE A 131 -11.63 -8.74 -4.40
N LYS A 132 -12.34 -7.64 -4.12
CA LYS A 132 -13.60 -7.42 -4.83
C LYS A 132 -13.20 -7.49 -6.30
N ASP A 133 -13.61 -8.59 -6.92
CA ASP A 133 -13.42 -8.91 -8.32
C ASP A 133 -13.49 -7.62 -9.15
N LEU A 134 -12.42 -7.32 -9.87
CA LEU A 134 -12.38 -6.26 -10.90
C LEU A 134 -13.51 -6.43 -11.94
N ASN A 135 -14.23 -7.55 -11.92
CA ASN A 135 -15.34 -7.89 -12.81
C ASN A 135 -16.72 -7.34 -12.39
N GLN A 136 -16.93 -6.92 -11.14
CA GLN A 136 -18.26 -6.41 -10.71
C GLN A 136 -18.48 -4.92 -11.04
N ILE A 137 -17.46 -4.20 -11.51
CA ILE A 137 -17.56 -2.77 -11.87
C ILE A 137 -17.99 -2.56 -13.34
N SER A 138 -18.08 -3.63 -14.14
CA SER A 138 -18.62 -3.58 -15.51
C SER A 138 -20.14 -3.44 -15.59
N SER A 139 -20.89 -3.56 -14.48
CA SER A 139 -22.37 -3.56 -14.51
C SER A 139 -23.01 -2.22 -14.07
N ALA A 140 -22.24 -1.25 -13.59
CA ALA A 140 -22.77 0.05 -13.16
C ALA A 140 -22.64 1.16 -14.22
N LYS A 141 -22.45 0.79 -15.49
CA LYS A 141 -22.59 1.68 -16.65
C LYS A 141 -23.37 0.97 -17.76
N ALA A 142 -24.69 1.00 -17.61
CA ALA A 142 -25.66 1.04 -18.70
C ALA A 142 -26.83 1.90 -18.24
#